data_AF-A0A533YV91-F1
#
_entry.id   AF-A0A533YV91-F1
#
_cell.length_a   1.000
_cell.length_b   1.000
_cell.length_c   1.000
_cell.angle_alpha   90.00
_cell.angle_beta   90.00
_cell.angle_gamma   90.00
#
_symmetry.space_group_name_H-M   'P 1'
#
loop_
_entity.id
_entity.type
_entity.pdbx_description
1 polymer ?
#
loop_
_entity_poly.entity_id
_entity_poly.type
_entity_poly.pdbx_seq_one_letter_code
_entity_poly.pdbx_strand_id
1 'polypeptide(L)' 'MAKQKNPIEEDIARLKKKIAERKAKTGKVLGDAALRALRKRLKREQRKRRALAQRLAHAQGKKKEAQPAAAAAS' A
#
# COMPACT_ATOMS: atom_id res chain seq x y z
N MET A 1 -3.52 -23.07 -5.63
CA MET A 1 -4.23 -21.77 -5.50
C MET A 1 -3.24 -20.64 -5.75
N ALA A 2 -3.19 -20.11 -6.99
CA ALA A 2 -2.36 -18.96 -7.30
C ALA A 2 -2.87 -17.76 -6.50
N LYS A 3 -2.11 -17.33 -5.49
CA LYS A 3 -2.38 -16.14 -4.70
C LYS A 3 -2.45 -14.99 -5.70
N GLN A 4 -3.64 -14.48 -6.03
CA GLN A 4 -3.77 -13.29 -6.86
C GLN A 4 -3.00 -12.20 -6.14
N LYS A 5 -1.79 -11.92 -6.62
CA LYS A 5 -0.95 -10.90 -6.03
C LYS A 5 -1.65 -9.59 -6.33
N ASN A 6 -2.00 -8.87 -5.27
CA ASN A 6 -2.61 -7.56 -5.42
C ASN A 6 -1.69 -6.72 -6.34
N PRO A 7 -2.22 -6.09 -7.39
CA PRO A 7 -1.38 -5.38 -8.37
C PRO A 7 -0.53 -4.29 -7.70
N ILE A 8 -1.02 -3.72 -6.59
CA ILE A 8 -0.28 -2.75 -5.77
C ILE A 8 0.95 -3.38 -5.09
N GLU A 9 0.86 -4.64 -4.66
CA GLU A 9 1.98 -5.35 -4.03
C GLU A 9 3.07 -5.70 -5.04
N GLU A 10 2.68 -6.09 -6.25
CA GLU A 10 3.61 -6.31 -7.37
C GLU A 10 4.29 -5.02 -7.80
N ASP A 11 3.57 -3.90 -7.84
CA ASP A 11 4.13 -2.59 -8.14
C ASP A 11 5.13 -2.14 -7.07
N ILE A 12 4.84 -2.37 -5.78
CA ILE A 12 5.77 -2.09 -4.70
C ILE A 12 7.06 -2.93 -4.87
N ALA A 13 6.93 -4.22 -5.18
CA ALA A 13 8.09 -5.10 -5.39
C ALA A 13 8.93 -4.64 -6.61
N ARG A 14 8.28 -4.33 -7.74
CA ARG A 14 8.95 -3.80 -8.94
C ARG A 14 9.64 -2.48 -8.67
N LEU A 15 9.01 -1.55 -7.95
CA LEU A 15 9.60 -0.25 -7.62
C LEU A 15 10.80 -0.38 -6.68
N LYS A 16 10.74 -1.29 -5.70
CA LYS A 16 11.90 -1.59 -4.83
C LYS A 16 13.07 -2.11 -5.64
N LYS A 17 12.83 -3.06 -6.56
CA LYS A 17 13.86 -3.61 -7.45
C LYS A 17 14.50 -2.52 -8.32
N LYS A 18 13.68 -1.68 -8.97
CA LYS A 18 14.17 -0.54 -9.78
C LYS A 18 15.00 0.47 -8.98
N ILE A 19 14.63 0.73 -7.72
CA ILE A 19 15.40 1.62 -6.85
C ILE A 19 16.76 0.99 -6.51
N ALA A 20 16.81 -0.30 -6.21
CA ALA A 20 18.06 -1.01 -5.90
C ALA A 20 19.00 -1.05 -7.11
N GLU A 21 18.48 -1.44 -8.28
CA GLU A 21 19.24 -1.46 -9.55
C GLU A 21 19.78 -0.07 -9.89
N ARG A 22 18.95 0.97 -9.75
CA ARG A 22 19.38 2.33 -10.07
C ARG A 22 20.43 2.83 -9.09
N LYS A 23 20.26 2.58 -7.78
CA LYS A 23 21.29 2.90 -6.77
C LYS A 23 22.63 2.24 -7.10
N ALA A 24 22.61 0.97 -7.50
CA ALA A 24 23.82 0.24 -7.87
C ALA A 24 24.49 0.83 -9.14
N LYS A 25 23.69 1.34 -10.09
CA LYS A 25 24.20 1.94 -11.34
C LYS A 25 24.75 3.35 -11.18
N THR A 26 24.07 4.23 -10.44
CA THR A 26 24.42 5.66 -10.44
C THR A 26 25.43 6.06 -9.37
N GLY A 27 25.60 5.30 -8.28
CA GLY A 27 26.56 5.59 -7.20
C GLY A 27 26.29 6.88 -6.40
N LYS A 28 25.66 7.91 -7.00
CA LYS A 28 25.29 9.19 -6.41
C LYS A 28 23.85 9.16 -5.91
N VAL A 29 23.70 9.10 -4.58
CA VAL A 29 22.41 8.92 -3.89
C VAL A 29 21.56 10.21 -3.81
N LEU A 30 22.20 11.37 -3.95
CA LEU A 30 21.61 12.68 -3.60
C LEU A 30 21.15 13.52 -4.80
N GLY A 31 21.72 13.33 -6.00
CA GLY A 31 21.42 14.15 -7.18
C GLY A 31 20.37 13.57 -8.14
N ASP A 32 20.17 12.25 -8.15
CA ASP A 32 19.40 11.57 -9.20
C ASP A 32 17.88 11.88 -9.10
N ALA A 33 17.41 12.75 -9.98
CA ALA A 33 16.01 13.16 -10.09
C ALA A 33 15.08 11.97 -10.34
N ALA A 34 15.52 10.98 -11.11
CA ALA A 34 14.74 9.80 -11.40
C ALA A 34 14.73 8.81 -10.21
N LEU A 35 15.81 8.71 -9.43
CA LEU A 35 15.78 8.00 -8.15
C LEU A 35 14.79 8.64 -7.17
N ARG A 36 14.76 9.98 -7.10
CA ARG A 36 13.76 10.73 -6.32
C ARG A 36 12.33 10.45 -6.81
N ALA A 37 12.11 10.43 -8.13
CA ALA A 37 10.81 10.10 -8.72
C ALA A 37 10.35 8.68 -8.37
N LEU A 38 11.25 7.69 -8.45
CA LEU A 38 10.97 6.29 -8.07
C LEU A 38 10.59 6.16 -6.59
N ARG A 39 11.34 6.82 -5.69
CA ARG A 39 11.02 6.85 -4.25
C ARG A 39 9.65 7.48 -3.98
N LYS A 40 9.32 8.58 -4.66
CA LYS A 40 7.99 9.22 -4.57
C LYS A 40 6.89 8.27 -5.02
N ARG A 41 7.07 7.57 -6.15
CA ARG A 41 6.11 6.59 -6.65
C ARG A 41 5.92 5.42 -5.68
N LEU A 42 7.01 4.89 -5.11
CA LEU A 42 6.94 3.86 -4.07
C LEU A 42 6.10 4.30 -2.87
N LYS A 43 6.33 5.52 -2.35
CA LYS A 43 5.53 6.06 -1.23
C LYS A 43 4.04 6.26 -1.60
N ARG A 44 3.72 6.55 -2.86
CA ARG A 44 2.32 6.67 -3.33
C ARG A 44 1.63 5.29 -3.32
N GLU A 45 2.27 4.26 -3.85
CA GLU A 45 1.71 2.90 -3.86
C GLU A 45 1.55 2.32 -2.44
N GLN A 46 2.53 2.56 -1.56
CA GLN A 46 2.40 2.20 -0.14
C GLN A 46 1.23 2.93 0.55
N ARG A 47 0.98 4.21 0.21
CA ARG A 47 -0.18 4.94 0.71
C ARG A 47 -1.49 4.36 0.19
N LYS A 48 -1.60 4.01 -1.09
CA LYS A 48 -2.77 3.33 -1.66
C LYS A 48 -3.05 2.01 -0.94
N ARG A 49 -2.02 1.20 -0.69
CA ARG A 49 -2.16 -0.06 0.08
C ARG A 49 -2.74 0.19 1.47
N ARG A 50 -2.23 1.20 2.20
CA ARG A 50 -2.74 1.57 3.52
C ARG A 50 -4.19 2.06 3.47
N ALA A 51 -4.53 2.91 2.49
CA ALA A 51 -5.89 3.40 2.32
C ALA A 51 -6.87 2.27 2.01
N LEU A 52 -6.49 1.29 1.18
CA LEU A 52 -7.31 0.10 0.93
C LEU A 52 -7.47 -0.75 2.19
N ALA A 53 -6.39 -0.98 2.95
CA ALA A 53 -6.46 -1.71 4.21
C ALA A 53 -7.40 -1.01 5.21
N GLN A 54 -7.34 0.32 5.33
CA GLN A 54 -8.25 1.11 6.15
C GLN A 54 -9.70 0.99 5.67
N ARG A 55 -9.95 1.12 4.36
CA ARG A 55 -11.31 0.94 3.80
C ARG A 55 -11.88 -0.44 4.09
N LEU A 56 -11.07 -1.49 3.94
CA LEU A 56 -11.47 -2.85 4.28
C LEU A 56 -11.74 -2.99 5.78
N ALA A 57 -10.89 -2.43 6.64
CA ALA A 57 -11.10 -2.42 8.08
C ALA A 57 -12.40 -1.68 8.47
N HIS A 58 -12.68 -0.52 7.87
CA HIS A 58 -13.93 0.21 8.10
C HIS A 58 -15.15 -0.57 7.58
N ALA A 59 -15.06 -1.18 6.40
CA ALA A 59 -16.14 -2.02 5.88
C ALA A 59 -16.41 -3.24 6.76
N GLN A 60 -15.36 -3.85 7.34
CA GLN A 60 -15.49 -4.95 8.29
C GLN A 60 -15.99 -4.47 9.67
N GLY A 61 -15.57 -3.28 10.12
CA GLY A 61 -16.05 -2.62 11.34
C GLY A 61 -17.54 -2.28 11.27
N LYS A 62 -18.02 -1.76 10.13
CA LYS A 62 -19.46 -1.57 9.87
C LYS A 62 -20.27 -2.87 9.95
N LYS A 63 -19.68 -4.02 9.62
CA LYS A 63 -20.33 -5.32 9.81
C LYS A 63 -20.38 -5.77 11.28
N LYS A 64 -19.53 -5.21 12.16
CA LYS A 64 -19.58 -5.45 13.61
C LYS A 64 -20.53 -4.49 14.33
N GLU A 65 -20.69 -3.26 13.84
CA GLU A 65 -21.65 -2.28 14.40
C GLU A 65 -23.11 -2.55 13.99
N ALA A 66 -23.34 -3.46 13.04
CA ALA A 66 -24.69 -3.91 12.64
C ALA A 66 -25.22 -5.09 13.46
N GLN A 67 -24.79 -5.26 14.73
CA GLN A 67 -25.62 -5.95 15.71
C GLN A 67 -26.58 -4.90 16.28
N PRO A 68 -27.89 -5.04 16.07
CA PRO A 68 -28.84 -4.02 16.49
C PRO A 68 -28.83 -3.96 18.01
N ALA A 69 -28.60 -2.77 18.55
CA ALA A 69 -29.02 -2.42 19.89
C ALA A 69 -30.56 -2.45 19.93
N ALA A 70 -31.12 -3.65 20.03
CA ALA A 70 -32.54 -3.92 20.24
C ALA A 70 -32.68 -4.87 21.43
N ALA A 71 -32.16 -4.46 22.59
CA ALA A 71 -32.40 -5.14 23.87
C ALA A 71 -31.99 -4.22 25.03
N ALA A 72 -32.70 -3.10 25.21
CA ALA A 72 -32.69 -2.34 26.46
C ALA A 72 -33.96 -1.48 26.54
N ALA A 73 -35.11 -2.14 26.52
CA ALA A 73 -36.39 -1.56 26.92
C ALA A 73 -37.34 -2.69 27.33
N SER A 74 -37.19 -3.14 28.58
CA SER A 74 -38.21 -3.85 29.37
C SER A 74 -37.64 -4.09 30.77
#